data_AF-A0A3D5BZL3-F1
#
_entry.id   AF-A0A3D5BZL3-F1
#
_cell.length_a   1.000
_cell.length_b   1.000
_cell.length_c   1.000
_cell.angle_alpha   90.00
_cell.angle_beta   90.00
_cell.angle_gamma   90.00
#
_symmetry.space_group_name_H-M   'P 1'
#
loop_
_entity.id
_entity.type
_entity.pdbx_description
1 polymer ?
#
loop_
_entity_poly.entity_id
_entity_poly.type
_entity_poly.pdbx_seq_one_letter_code
_entity_poly.pdbx_strand_id
1 'polypeptide(L)'
;MEQTALRVVAVKIDNAPQARPQSGLSAADIVYEHLTEGPVTRYTAFFHSTDVERVGPIRSSRFVDRDLVQQFNALFAHVGGSPPVLNDLRSSNVADMDQFFYNETRPYFRIPSRPAPFNMYLNLAALREFGRDRHPNTRKTPSLLFYTKQPALGPLSQLSIPAGSQTIFQTTYTFDRPTRRWQRSIGGEIDVDVATGNAINVENVVLQRISSRTTEFEEDSLGNKSLWIETTGEGDASLFRDGTRYDGTWRRPSA
;
A
#
# COMPACT_ATOMS: atom_id res chain seq x y z
N MET A 1 -3.54 31.14 7.43
CA MET A 1 -3.53 30.06 8.44
C MET A 1 -2.62 28.99 7.92
N GLU A 2 -1.52 28.74 8.61
CA GLU A 2 -0.57 27.68 8.26
C GLU A 2 -1.32 26.35 8.42
N GLN A 3 -1.65 25.70 7.31
CA GLN A 3 -2.28 24.39 7.33
C GLN A 3 -1.25 23.44 7.93
N THR A 4 -1.42 23.06 9.19
CA THR A 4 -0.58 22.05 9.84
C THR A 4 -0.66 20.79 8.97
N ALA A 5 0.39 20.51 8.21
CA ALA A 5 0.38 19.42 7.24
C ALA A 5 0.00 18.11 7.95
N LEU A 6 -1.03 17.42 7.45
CA LEU A 6 -1.50 16.16 8.02
C LEU A 6 -0.35 15.17 8.02
N ARG A 7 0.04 14.63 9.18
CA ARG A 7 1.10 13.61 9.23
C ARG A 7 0.62 12.35 8.53
N VAL A 8 1.29 11.91 7.46
CA VAL A 8 0.98 10.71 6.67
C VAL A 8 0.61 9.49 7.55
N VAL A 9 -0.40 8.76 7.09
CA VAL A 9 -0.78 7.46 7.64
C VAL A 9 -0.54 6.41 6.56
N ALA A 10 0.25 5.40 6.87
CA ALA A 10 0.41 4.20 6.05
C ALA A 10 -0.46 3.10 6.63
N VAL A 11 -1.24 2.40 5.79
CA VAL A 11 -2.12 1.32 6.21
C VAL A 11 -1.77 0.06 5.44
N LYS A 12 -1.55 -1.04 6.17
CA LYS A 12 -1.38 -2.35 5.58
C LYS A 12 -2.73 -2.96 5.23
N ILE A 13 -3.04 -3.11 3.95
CA ILE A 13 -4.36 -3.57 3.48
C ILE A 13 -4.22 -4.93 2.78
N ASP A 14 -5.15 -5.83 3.11
CA ASP A 14 -5.25 -7.16 2.49
C ASP A 14 -5.57 -7.06 1.00
N ASN A 15 -5.03 -7.99 0.21
CA ASN A 15 -5.44 -8.16 -1.18
C ASN A 15 -5.68 -9.64 -1.55
N ALA A 16 -5.94 -10.51 -0.56
CA ALA A 16 -6.52 -11.82 -0.84
C ALA A 16 -7.92 -11.70 -1.47
N PRO A 17 -8.35 -12.66 -2.31
CA PRO A 17 -9.67 -12.59 -2.96
C PRO A 17 -10.84 -12.37 -1.99
N GLN A 18 -10.82 -13.02 -0.82
CA GLN A 18 -11.85 -12.89 0.22
C GLN A 18 -11.89 -11.50 0.89
N ALA A 19 -10.81 -10.73 0.74
CA ALA A 19 -10.70 -9.37 1.27
C ALA A 19 -11.11 -8.30 0.26
N ARG A 20 -11.29 -8.66 -1.01
CA ARG A 20 -11.76 -7.75 -2.05
C ARG A 20 -13.29 -7.70 -2.06
N PRO A 21 -13.87 -6.58 -2.51
CA PRO A 21 -13.22 -5.27 -2.72
C PRO A 21 -12.82 -4.59 -1.39
N GLN A 22 -11.81 -3.72 -1.41
CA GLN A 22 -11.34 -2.96 -0.24
C GLN A 22 -12.24 -1.74 0.05
N SER A 23 -12.07 -1.09 1.19
CA SER A 23 -12.66 0.22 1.50
C SER A 23 -11.58 1.28 1.66
N GLY A 24 -11.82 2.47 1.12
CA GLY A 24 -11.01 3.67 1.30
C GLY A 24 -9.75 3.74 0.44
N LEU A 25 -9.47 2.73 -0.40
CA LEU A 25 -8.28 2.70 -1.25
C LEU A 25 -8.25 3.85 -2.27
N SER A 26 -9.43 4.31 -2.72
CA SER A 26 -9.57 5.44 -3.65
C SER A 26 -9.14 6.79 -3.06
N ALA A 27 -9.02 6.90 -1.73
CA ALA A 27 -8.54 8.10 -1.03
C ALA A 27 -7.03 8.09 -0.77
N ALA A 28 -6.32 7.01 -1.12
CA ALA A 28 -4.88 6.91 -0.94
C ALA A 28 -4.13 7.77 -1.97
N ASP A 29 -3.10 8.50 -1.52
CA ASP A 29 -2.24 9.28 -2.40
C ASP A 29 -1.20 8.39 -3.12
N ILE A 30 -0.73 7.35 -2.42
CA ILE A 30 0.22 6.36 -2.95
C ILE A 30 -0.20 4.98 -2.46
N VAL A 31 -0.15 3.99 -3.34
CA VAL A 31 -0.34 2.58 -2.98
C VAL A 31 0.82 1.77 -3.51
N TYR A 32 1.55 1.12 -2.62
CA TYR A 32 2.51 0.07 -2.99
C TYR A 32 1.80 -1.27 -2.95
N GLU A 33 1.78 -1.99 -4.07
CA GLU A 33 1.41 -3.40 -4.13
C GLU A 33 2.69 -4.24 -4.20
N HIS A 34 2.82 -5.22 -3.31
CA HIS A 34 3.97 -6.12 -3.32
C HIS A 34 3.58 -7.54 -2.88
N LEU A 35 4.42 -8.52 -3.22
CA LEU A 35 4.23 -9.91 -2.82
C LEU A 35 4.35 -10.09 -1.31
N THR A 36 3.62 -11.09 -0.80
CA THR A 36 3.70 -11.56 0.58
C THR A 36 4.08 -13.04 0.59
N GLU A 37 3.21 -13.95 1.01
CA GLU A 37 3.45 -15.40 0.98
C GLU A 37 2.73 -16.01 -0.22
N GLY A 38 3.42 -16.92 -0.91
CA GLY A 38 2.89 -17.54 -2.12
C GLY A 38 2.53 -16.49 -3.19
N PRO A 39 1.41 -16.64 -3.92
CA PRO A 39 1.03 -15.74 -5.02
C PRO A 39 0.28 -14.49 -4.57
N VAL A 40 0.11 -14.28 -3.25
CA VAL A 40 -0.76 -13.22 -2.71
C VAL A 40 0.03 -11.92 -2.58
N THR A 41 -0.55 -10.82 -3.05
CA THR A 41 -0.05 -9.47 -2.80
C THR A 41 -0.76 -8.82 -1.61
N ARG A 42 -0.17 -7.76 -1.07
CA ARG A 42 -0.83 -6.83 -0.16
C ARG A 42 -0.49 -5.39 -0.54
N TYR A 43 -1.31 -4.47 -0.05
CA TYR A 43 -1.08 -3.05 -0.25
C TYR A 43 -0.49 -2.40 1.00
N THR A 44 0.42 -1.47 0.80
CA THR A 44 0.79 -0.44 1.79
C THR A 44 0.34 0.89 1.21
N ALA A 45 -0.80 1.38 1.70
CA ALA A 45 -1.49 2.56 1.19
C ALA A 45 -1.20 3.78 2.09
N PHE A 46 -0.79 4.89 1.48
CA PHE A 46 -0.40 6.12 2.16
C PHE A 46 -1.46 7.19 1.98
N PHE A 47 -1.89 7.77 3.09
CA PHE A 47 -2.94 8.79 3.16
C PHE A 47 -2.39 10.06 3.79
N HIS A 48 -2.41 11.14 3.03
CA HIS A 48 -2.00 12.48 3.44
C HIS A 48 -3.05 13.54 3.07
N SER A 49 -3.59 13.50 1.85
CA SER A 49 -4.48 14.56 1.34
C SER A 49 -5.92 14.47 1.86
N THR A 50 -6.40 13.26 2.15
CA THR A 50 -7.80 12.97 2.45
C THR A 50 -7.92 11.99 3.62
N ASP A 51 -8.79 12.29 4.58
CA ASP A 51 -9.18 11.35 5.62
C ASP A 51 -10.52 10.69 5.26
N VAL A 52 -10.62 9.39 5.55
CA VAL A 52 -11.85 8.59 5.39
C VAL A 52 -12.10 7.78 6.65
N GLU A 53 -13.37 7.49 6.91
CA GLU A 53 -13.78 6.82 8.16
C GLU A 53 -13.56 5.31 8.16
N ARG A 54 -13.36 4.71 6.98
CA ARG A 54 -13.25 3.26 6.81
C ARG A 54 -12.18 2.90 5.79
N VAL A 55 -11.04 2.45 6.28
CA VAL A 55 -9.96 1.85 5.48
C VAL A 55 -9.73 0.40 5.88
N GLY A 56 -9.65 -0.51 4.92
CA GLY A 56 -9.35 -1.93 5.17
C GLY A 56 -9.85 -2.86 4.06
N PRO A 57 -9.82 -4.19 4.27
CA PRO A 57 -9.42 -4.86 5.51
C PRO A 57 -7.93 -4.69 5.85
N ILE A 58 -7.61 -4.37 7.10
CA ILE A 58 -6.22 -4.20 7.55
C ILE A 58 -5.59 -5.57 7.81
N ARG A 59 -4.31 -5.72 7.47
CA ARG A 59 -3.56 -6.97 7.61
C ARG A 59 -2.19 -6.82 8.22
N SER A 60 -1.55 -7.97 8.39
CA SER A 60 -0.26 -8.11 9.01
C SER A 60 0.85 -7.48 8.17
N SER A 61 1.77 -6.83 8.87
CA SER A 61 2.93 -6.16 8.29
C SER A 61 3.98 -7.16 7.77
N ARG A 62 4.91 -6.70 6.95
CA ARG A 62 6.02 -7.46 6.35
C ARG A 62 7.32 -6.69 6.49
N PHE A 63 8.46 -7.36 6.34
CA PHE A 63 9.79 -6.71 6.41
C PHE A 63 9.90 -5.47 5.51
N VAL A 64 9.31 -5.52 4.31
CA VAL A 64 9.31 -4.40 3.36
C VAL A 64 8.65 -3.13 3.94
N ASP A 65 7.71 -3.26 4.88
CA ASP A 65 6.99 -2.12 5.44
C ASP A 65 7.89 -1.23 6.28
N ARG A 66 8.92 -1.78 6.93
CA ARG A 66 9.94 -1.00 7.65
C ARG A 66 10.48 0.11 6.74
N ASP A 67 10.79 -0.27 5.52
CA ASP A 67 11.46 0.58 4.54
C ASP A 67 10.46 1.48 3.79
N LEU A 68 9.27 0.98 3.47
CA LEU A 68 8.24 1.79 2.78
C LEU A 68 7.68 2.90 3.67
N VAL A 69 7.39 2.58 4.93
CA VAL A 69 6.75 3.52 5.86
C VAL A 69 7.69 4.66 6.24
N GLN A 70 8.96 4.35 6.49
CA GLN A 70 9.93 5.34 6.94
C GLN A 70 10.19 6.44 5.92
N GLN A 71 10.05 6.14 4.62
CA GLN A 71 10.18 7.14 3.54
C GLN A 71 9.26 8.35 3.73
N PHE A 72 8.09 8.16 4.35
CA PHE A 72 7.10 9.21 4.49
C PHE A 72 6.91 9.70 5.94
N ASN A 73 7.74 9.22 6.87
CA ASN A 73 7.60 9.45 8.31
C ASN A 73 6.17 9.14 8.83
N ALA A 74 5.54 8.11 8.24
CA ALA A 74 4.13 7.83 8.44
C ALA A 74 3.87 7.14 9.79
N LEU A 75 2.67 7.36 10.34
CA LEU A 75 2.05 6.44 11.30
C LEU A 75 1.71 5.14 10.56
N PHE A 76 2.08 3.97 11.08
CA PHE A 76 1.88 2.71 10.37
C PHE A 76 0.83 1.82 11.03
N ALA A 77 -0.34 1.74 10.43
CA ALA A 77 -1.43 0.89 10.85
C ALA A 77 -1.37 -0.51 10.23
N HIS A 78 -1.34 -1.53 11.08
CA HIS A 78 -1.41 -2.93 10.69
C HIS A 78 -2.05 -3.80 11.79
N VAL A 79 -2.29 -5.07 11.49
CA VAL A 79 -2.82 -6.06 12.45
C VAL A 79 -1.81 -7.19 12.59
N GLY A 80 -0.88 -7.00 13.53
CA GLY A 80 0.21 -7.95 13.80
C GLY A 80 1.18 -8.13 12.64
N GLY A 81 1.93 -9.22 12.70
CA GLY A 81 3.05 -9.62 11.84
C GLY A 81 3.68 -10.87 12.44
N SER A 82 4.51 -11.58 11.69
CA SER A 82 5.33 -12.65 12.28
C SER A 82 6.27 -12.06 13.34
N PRO A 83 6.65 -12.81 14.39
CA PRO A 83 7.52 -12.28 15.43
C PRO A 83 8.83 -11.64 14.91
N PRO A 84 9.52 -12.20 13.90
CA PRO A 84 10.68 -11.57 13.30
C PRO A 84 10.37 -10.22 12.62
N VAL A 85 9.26 -10.13 11.89
CA VAL A 85 8.81 -8.87 11.26
C VAL A 85 8.46 -7.82 12.30
N LEU A 86 7.75 -8.19 13.36
CA LEU A 86 7.41 -7.26 14.43
C LEU A 86 8.65 -6.77 15.19
N ASN A 87 9.63 -7.65 15.43
CA ASN A 87 10.90 -7.26 16.03
C ASN A 87 11.67 -6.29 15.12
N ASP A 88 11.67 -6.55 13.81
CA ASP A 88 12.30 -5.69 12.81
C ASP A 88 11.67 -4.29 12.74
N LEU A 89 10.33 -4.22 12.74
CA LEU A 89 9.61 -2.94 12.76
C LEU A 89 9.90 -2.16 14.05
N ARG A 90 9.84 -2.81 15.21
CA ARG A 90 10.01 -2.16 16.52
C ARG A 90 11.44 -1.74 16.83
N SER A 91 12.42 -2.36 16.18
CA SER A 91 13.83 -1.94 16.24
C SER A 91 14.16 -0.82 15.26
N SER A 92 13.20 -0.39 14.44
CA SER A 92 13.34 0.71 13.47
C SER A 92 12.73 2.03 13.98
N ASN A 93 12.77 3.09 13.15
CA ASN A 93 12.13 4.37 13.44
C ASN A 93 10.67 4.46 12.95
N VAL A 94 10.03 3.32 12.66
CA VAL A 94 8.61 3.28 12.30
C VAL A 94 7.77 3.69 13.50
N ALA A 95 6.81 4.60 13.27
CA ALA A 95 5.75 4.87 14.24
C ALA A 95 4.70 3.76 14.15
N ASP A 96 5.03 2.63 14.80
CA ASP A 96 4.25 1.39 14.83
C ASP A 96 2.91 1.60 15.53
N MET A 97 1.82 1.46 14.78
CA MET A 97 0.44 1.51 15.25
C MET A 97 -0.22 0.12 15.19
N ASP A 98 0.46 -0.96 15.56
CA ASP A 98 -0.12 -2.31 15.59
C ASP A 98 -1.42 -2.39 16.42
N GLN A 99 -2.50 -2.81 15.77
CA GLN A 99 -3.83 -2.94 16.38
C GLN A 99 -3.82 -3.78 17.67
N PHE A 100 -2.97 -4.81 17.78
CA PHE A 100 -2.95 -5.69 18.95
C PHE A 100 -2.53 -5.01 20.26
N PHE A 101 -1.91 -3.82 20.21
CA PHE A 101 -1.50 -3.08 21.39
C PHE A 101 -2.56 -2.10 21.90
N TYR A 102 -3.70 -2.03 21.22
CA TYR A 102 -4.75 -1.09 21.54
C TYR A 102 -6.04 -1.84 21.90
N ASN A 103 -6.40 -1.75 23.17
CA ASN A 103 -7.66 -2.26 23.71
C ASN A 103 -8.84 -1.30 23.45
N GLU A 104 -8.60 -0.20 22.72
CA GLU A 104 -9.58 0.84 22.46
C GLU A 104 -10.42 0.52 21.21
N THR A 105 -11.70 0.94 21.22
CA THR A 105 -12.63 0.79 20.08
C THR A 105 -12.34 1.73 18.92
N ARG A 106 -11.35 2.63 19.08
CA ARG A 106 -10.80 3.53 18.07
C ARG A 106 -9.27 3.56 18.24
N PRO A 107 -8.50 3.69 17.16
CA PRO A 107 -8.95 3.99 15.80
C PRO A 107 -9.38 2.75 14.99
N TYR A 108 -9.21 1.56 15.55
CA TYR A 108 -9.51 0.27 14.92
C TYR A 108 -10.90 -0.25 15.29
N PHE A 109 -11.59 -0.84 14.33
CA PHE A 109 -12.89 -1.46 14.56
C PHE A 109 -13.13 -2.65 13.63
N ARG A 110 -13.98 -3.58 14.05
CA ARG A 110 -14.43 -4.69 13.21
C ARG A 110 -15.79 -4.40 12.61
N ILE A 111 -15.99 -4.80 11.35
CA ILE A 111 -17.32 -4.78 10.72
C ILE A 111 -17.97 -6.17 10.77
N PRO A 112 -19.30 -6.27 10.91
CA PRO A 112 -19.99 -7.56 10.99
C PRO A 112 -20.23 -8.21 9.62
N SER A 113 -20.14 -7.45 8.52
CA SER A 113 -20.42 -7.94 7.17
C SER A 113 -19.34 -8.84 6.58
N ARG A 114 -18.24 -9.08 7.30
CA ARG A 114 -17.16 -10.00 6.90
C ARG A 114 -16.70 -10.84 8.08
N PRO A 115 -16.32 -12.11 7.86
CA PRO A 115 -15.70 -12.92 8.90
C PRO A 115 -14.27 -12.46 9.18
N ALA A 116 -13.78 -12.75 10.38
CA ALA A 116 -12.35 -12.67 10.66
C ALA A 116 -11.60 -13.65 9.72
N PRO A 117 -10.40 -13.28 9.21
CA PRO A 117 -9.63 -12.10 9.58
C PRO A 117 -9.79 -10.91 8.60
N PHE A 118 -10.83 -10.93 7.74
CA PHE A 118 -11.06 -9.92 6.68
C PHE A 118 -11.95 -8.75 7.12
N ASN A 119 -12.09 -8.55 8.42
CA ASN A 119 -13.10 -7.66 8.98
C ASN A 119 -12.56 -6.53 9.85
N MET A 120 -11.24 -6.33 9.92
CA MET A 120 -10.62 -5.23 10.67
C MET A 120 -10.46 -3.98 9.78
N TYR A 121 -10.86 -2.82 10.31
CA TYR A 121 -10.86 -1.53 9.61
C TYR A 121 -10.39 -0.40 10.55
N LEU A 122 -10.13 0.76 9.95
CA LEU A 122 -9.52 1.93 10.57
C LEU A 122 -10.23 3.21 10.13
N ASN A 123 -10.35 4.16 11.05
CA ASN A 123 -10.69 5.56 10.77
C ASN A 123 -9.41 6.43 10.75
N LEU A 124 -9.11 7.09 9.62
CA LEU A 124 -7.83 7.80 9.42
C LEU A 124 -7.66 8.98 10.38
N ALA A 125 -8.68 9.82 10.54
CA ALA A 125 -8.62 10.98 11.41
C ALA A 125 -8.40 10.56 12.88
N ALA A 126 -9.11 9.51 13.31
CA ALA A 126 -8.94 8.93 14.64
C ALA A 126 -7.52 8.43 14.88
N LEU A 127 -6.88 7.81 13.89
CA LEU A 127 -5.51 7.30 14.02
C LEU A 127 -4.49 8.44 14.07
N ARG A 128 -4.67 9.50 13.27
CA ARG A 128 -3.80 10.69 13.37
C ARG A 128 -3.90 11.32 14.75
N GLU A 129 -5.11 11.46 15.28
CA GLU A 129 -5.35 11.96 16.64
C GLU A 129 -4.67 11.06 17.68
N PHE A 130 -4.90 9.76 17.60
CA PHE A 130 -4.37 8.77 18.53
C PHE A 130 -2.84 8.66 18.51
N GLY A 131 -2.25 8.78 17.31
CA GLY A 131 -0.81 8.71 17.08
C GLY A 131 -0.06 10.00 17.43
N ARG A 132 -0.74 11.15 17.49
CA ARG A 132 -0.11 12.45 17.80
C ARG A 132 0.64 12.44 19.13
N ASP A 133 0.05 11.84 20.16
CA ASP A 133 0.58 11.85 21.52
C ASP A 133 1.61 10.75 21.75
N ARG A 134 1.52 9.64 20.99
CA ARG A 134 2.38 8.45 21.13
C ARG A 134 3.63 8.51 20.27
N HIS A 135 3.50 9.12 19.11
CA HIS A 135 4.57 9.29 18.15
C HIS A 135 4.58 10.76 17.72
N PRO A 136 5.31 11.64 18.42
CA PRO A 136 5.42 13.02 17.97
C PRO A 136 5.95 13.11 16.53
N ASN A 137 5.41 14.03 15.73
CA ASN A 137 5.87 14.22 14.36
C ASN A 137 7.20 14.98 14.34
N THR A 138 8.32 14.26 14.27
CA THR A 138 9.67 14.85 14.37
C THR A 138 10.30 15.21 13.02
N ARG A 139 9.69 14.82 11.89
CA ARG A 139 10.26 15.04 10.54
C ARG A 139 9.19 15.50 9.56
N LYS A 140 9.57 16.40 8.65
CA LYS A 140 8.71 16.81 7.53
C LYS A 140 8.54 15.65 6.56
N THR A 141 7.31 15.43 6.10
CA THR A 141 7.01 14.48 5.03
C THR A 141 7.64 14.99 3.72
N PRO A 142 8.39 14.15 2.98
CA PRO A 142 8.92 14.53 1.69
C PRO A 142 7.81 14.88 0.69
N SER A 143 8.02 15.92 -0.11
CA SER A 143 7.15 16.24 -1.24
C SER A 143 7.54 15.40 -2.46
N LEU A 144 6.54 14.96 -3.22
CA LEU A 144 6.77 14.30 -4.50
C LEU A 144 7.01 15.33 -5.61
N LEU A 145 7.84 14.94 -6.58
CA LEU A 145 8.07 15.74 -7.79
C LEU A 145 7.09 15.31 -8.88
N PHE A 146 6.39 16.28 -9.46
CA PHE A 146 5.49 16.05 -10.59
C PHE A 146 6.11 16.65 -11.86
N TYR A 147 6.54 15.79 -12.77
CA TYR A 147 7.13 16.21 -14.04
C TYR A 147 6.05 16.45 -15.10
N THR A 148 6.29 17.40 -16.01
CA THR A 148 5.35 17.73 -17.11
C THR A 148 5.85 17.31 -18.49
N LYS A 149 7.14 17.01 -18.66
CA LYS A 149 7.72 16.66 -19.97
C LYS A 149 8.82 15.60 -19.85
N GLN A 150 8.57 14.44 -20.44
CA GLN A 150 9.57 13.41 -20.77
C GLN A 150 9.20 12.83 -22.15
N PRO A 151 10.17 12.26 -22.90
CA PRO A 151 9.87 11.55 -24.13
C PRO A 151 9.08 10.28 -23.83
N ALA A 152 7.85 10.22 -24.34
CA ALA A 152 6.95 9.09 -24.23
C ALA A 152 7.33 7.98 -25.23
N LEU A 153 7.21 6.72 -24.84
CA LEU A 153 7.43 5.56 -25.73
C LEU A 153 6.23 5.25 -26.66
N GLY A 154 5.21 6.11 -26.68
CA GLY A 154 4.04 6.00 -27.56
C GLY A 154 2.73 5.72 -26.79
N PRO A 155 1.58 5.78 -27.48
CA PRO A 155 0.28 5.58 -26.85
C PRO A 155 0.11 4.15 -26.35
N LEU A 156 -0.52 4.01 -25.18
CA LEU A 156 -0.83 2.76 -24.52
C LEU A 156 -2.25 2.83 -23.96
N SER A 157 -3.10 1.89 -24.35
CA SER A 157 -4.48 1.78 -23.86
C SER A 157 -4.64 0.80 -22.72
N GLN A 158 -3.71 -0.13 -22.55
CA GLN A 158 -3.77 -1.16 -21.53
C GLN A 158 -2.36 -1.62 -21.12
N LEU A 159 -2.19 -1.95 -19.84
CA LEU A 159 -1.04 -2.70 -19.35
C LEU A 159 -1.49 -3.82 -18.41
N SER A 160 -0.73 -4.92 -18.42
CA SER A 160 -0.99 -6.10 -17.59
C SER A 160 0.24 -6.38 -16.73
N ILE A 161 0.04 -6.52 -15.43
CA ILE A 161 1.09 -6.91 -14.48
C ILE A 161 1.10 -8.43 -14.38
N PRO A 162 2.18 -9.14 -14.73
CA PRO A 162 2.20 -10.59 -14.72
C PRO A 162 1.93 -11.16 -13.32
N ALA A 163 0.96 -12.08 -13.20
CA ALA A 163 0.66 -12.81 -11.96
C ALA A 163 1.04 -14.31 -12.02
N GLY A 164 1.87 -14.69 -12.99
CA GLY A 164 2.19 -16.10 -13.26
C GLY A 164 0.95 -16.89 -13.68
N SER A 165 0.82 -18.13 -13.21
CA SER A 165 -0.35 -18.99 -13.49
C SER A 165 -1.61 -18.62 -12.71
N GLN A 166 -1.51 -17.72 -11.73
CA GLN A 166 -2.61 -17.41 -10.82
C GLN A 166 -3.42 -16.23 -11.34
N THR A 167 -4.29 -16.50 -12.30
CA THR A 167 -5.10 -15.49 -13.01
C THR A 167 -5.95 -14.63 -12.08
N ILE A 168 -6.35 -15.14 -10.92
CA ILE A 168 -7.10 -14.39 -9.88
C ILE A 168 -6.32 -13.21 -9.26
N PHE A 169 -5.00 -13.15 -9.45
CA PHE A 169 -4.14 -12.02 -9.05
C PHE A 169 -3.68 -11.18 -10.26
N GLN A 170 -4.08 -11.56 -11.48
CA GLN A 170 -3.75 -10.81 -12.68
C GLN A 170 -4.33 -9.41 -12.58
N THR A 171 -3.45 -8.40 -12.54
CA THR A 171 -3.85 -7.00 -12.46
C THR A 171 -3.68 -6.36 -13.83
N THR A 172 -4.68 -5.62 -14.25
CA THR A 172 -4.71 -4.91 -15.54
C THR A 172 -5.10 -3.46 -15.28
N TYR A 173 -4.50 -2.55 -16.02
CA TYR A 173 -4.90 -1.15 -16.05
C TYR A 173 -5.30 -0.76 -17.46
N THR A 174 -6.51 -0.23 -17.61
CA THR A 174 -7.03 0.26 -18.89
C THR A 174 -7.11 1.79 -18.83
N PHE A 175 -6.52 2.46 -19.82
CA PHE A 175 -6.52 3.92 -19.87
C PHE A 175 -7.84 4.45 -20.40
N ASP A 176 -8.54 5.23 -19.56
CA ASP A 176 -9.72 5.97 -19.94
C ASP A 176 -9.34 7.37 -20.43
N ARG A 177 -9.50 7.62 -21.74
CA ARG A 177 -9.10 8.88 -22.38
C ARG A 177 -9.87 10.10 -21.87
N PRO A 178 -11.21 10.05 -21.71
CA PRO A 178 -11.99 11.17 -21.19
C PRO A 178 -11.54 11.64 -19.80
N THR A 179 -11.33 10.72 -18.86
CA THR A 179 -10.89 11.08 -17.50
C THR A 179 -9.38 11.22 -17.36
N ARG A 180 -8.61 10.74 -18.35
CA ARG A 180 -7.14 10.63 -18.30
C ARG A 180 -6.65 9.85 -17.08
N ARG A 181 -7.32 8.73 -16.79
CA ARG A 181 -7.00 7.83 -15.67
C ARG A 181 -6.80 6.41 -16.14
N TRP A 182 -6.05 5.65 -15.37
CA TRP A 182 -5.92 4.21 -15.49
C TRP A 182 -6.94 3.55 -14.56
N GLN A 183 -7.96 2.90 -15.13
CA GLN A 183 -8.90 2.07 -14.38
C GLN A 183 -8.26 0.73 -14.08
N ARG A 184 -8.26 0.33 -12.80
CA ARG A 184 -7.69 -0.94 -12.34
C ARG A 184 -8.73 -2.06 -12.43
N SER A 185 -8.28 -3.23 -12.86
CA SER A 185 -8.98 -4.50 -12.78
C SER A 185 -8.08 -5.55 -12.14
N ILE A 186 -8.66 -6.48 -11.38
CA ILE A 186 -7.94 -7.61 -10.80
C ILE A 186 -8.75 -8.90 -10.93
N GLY A 187 -8.10 -9.97 -11.38
CA GLY A 187 -8.77 -11.25 -11.61
C GLY A 187 -9.81 -11.19 -12.73
N GLY A 188 -9.72 -10.22 -13.65
CA GLY A 188 -10.67 -9.99 -14.74
C GLY A 188 -11.84 -9.06 -14.40
N GLU A 189 -12.01 -8.69 -13.13
CA GLU A 189 -13.10 -7.82 -12.67
C GLU A 189 -12.61 -6.39 -12.44
N ILE A 190 -13.48 -5.39 -12.63
CA ILE A 190 -13.20 -4.00 -12.25
C ILE A 190 -12.96 -3.94 -10.74
N ASP A 191 -11.84 -3.34 -10.34
CA ASP A 191 -11.55 -3.13 -8.92
C ASP A 191 -12.34 -1.93 -8.40
N VAL A 192 -13.07 -2.11 -7.31
CA VAL A 192 -14.04 -1.14 -6.79
C VAL A 192 -13.71 -0.81 -5.34
N ASP A 193 -13.80 0.46 -4.96
CA ASP A 193 -13.79 0.85 -3.55
C ASP A 193 -15.19 0.71 -2.96
N VAL A 194 -15.38 -0.21 -2.00
CA VAL A 194 -16.68 -0.44 -1.34
C VAL A 194 -17.23 0.82 -0.69
N ALA A 195 -16.38 1.70 -0.16
CA ALA A 195 -16.84 2.88 0.55
C ALA A 195 -17.51 3.89 -0.39
N THR A 196 -17.14 3.91 -1.67
CA THR A 196 -17.66 4.88 -2.64
C THR A 196 -18.52 4.25 -3.73
N GLY A 197 -18.40 2.92 -3.94
CA GLY A 197 -19.01 2.21 -5.06
C GLY A 197 -18.35 2.47 -6.41
N ASN A 198 -17.26 3.25 -6.44
CA ASN A 198 -16.59 3.65 -7.67
C ASN A 198 -15.40 2.74 -8.00
N ALA A 199 -15.09 2.62 -9.29
CA ALA A 199 -13.88 1.95 -9.74
C ALA A 199 -12.61 2.65 -9.23
N ILE A 200 -11.58 1.86 -8.91
CA ILE A 200 -10.24 2.37 -8.60
C ILE A 200 -9.61 2.93 -9.88
N ASN A 201 -9.36 4.23 -9.87
CA ASN A 201 -8.78 4.97 -10.98
C ASN A 201 -7.53 5.72 -10.48
N VAL A 202 -6.41 5.57 -11.18
CA VAL A 202 -5.13 6.21 -10.81
C VAL A 202 -4.58 7.05 -11.95
N GLU A 203 -3.87 8.13 -11.64
CA GLU A 203 -3.20 8.93 -12.68
C GLU A 203 -1.94 8.25 -13.20
N ASN A 204 -1.24 7.55 -12.30
CA ASN A 204 0.09 6.99 -12.51
C ASN A 204 0.12 5.54 -12.05
N VAL A 205 0.74 4.67 -12.84
CA VAL A 205 1.15 3.32 -12.41
C VAL A 205 2.66 3.26 -12.53
N VAL A 206 3.35 2.84 -11.47
CA VAL A 206 4.80 2.66 -11.47
C VAL A 206 5.11 1.18 -11.27
N LEU A 207 5.77 0.56 -12.24
CA LEU A 207 6.28 -0.80 -12.14
C LEU A 207 7.77 -0.74 -11.81
N GLN A 208 8.14 -1.15 -10.60
CA GLN A 208 9.52 -1.26 -10.15
C GLN A 208 9.96 -2.72 -10.21
N ARG A 209 11.06 -3.00 -10.93
CA ARG A 209 11.69 -4.33 -10.91
C ARG A 209 12.66 -4.38 -9.74
N ILE A 210 12.34 -5.24 -8.78
CA ILE A 210 13.04 -5.33 -7.50
C ILE A 210 13.37 -6.78 -7.18
N SER A 211 14.58 -7.01 -6.65
CA SER A 211 15.00 -8.32 -6.20
C SER A 211 14.30 -8.67 -4.88
N SER A 212 13.88 -9.93 -4.74
CA SER A 212 13.38 -10.47 -3.50
C SER A 212 13.98 -11.83 -3.22
N ARG A 213 14.16 -12.18 -1.95
CA ARG A 213 14.55 -13.51 -1.50
C ARG A 213 13.60 -14.04 -0.44
N THR A 214 13.43 -15.35 -0.41
CA THR A 214 12.78 -16.04 0.71
C THR A 214 13.73 -16.04 1.92
N THR A 215 13.22 -15.71 3.10
CA THR A 215 13.97 -15.74 4.36
C THR A 215 13.85 -17.12 5.03
N GLU A 216 14.61 -17.34 6.10
CA GLU A 216 14.48 -18.53 6.94
C GLU A 216 13.29 -18.46 7.93
N PHE A 217 12.73 -17.26 8.13
CA PHE A 217 11.68 -16.98 9.11
C PHE A 217 10.30 -17.42 8.61
N GLU A 218 9.60 -18.16 9.45
CA GLU A 218 8.18 -18.51 9.21
C GLU A 218 7.30 -17.29 9.40
N GLU A 219 6.40 -17.09 8.45
CA GLU A 219 5.49 -15.96 8.40
C GLU A 219 4.10 -16.34 8.91
N ASP A 220 3.69 -17.60 8.72
CA ASP A 220 2.40 -18.11 9.16
C ASP A 220 2.49 -19.52 9.74
N SER A 221 1.38 -19.97 10.32
CA SER A 221 1.25 -21.31 10.92
C SER A 221 1.27 -22.45 9.91
N LEU A 222 1.28 -22.16 8.60
CA LEU A 222 1.38 -23.14 7.53
C LEU A 222 2.85 -23.37 7.11
N GLY A 223 3.79 -22.69 7.75
CA GLY A 223 5.22 -22.80 7.47
C GLY A 223 5.67 -22.00 6.25
N ASN A 224 4.81 -21.13 5.70
CA ASN A 224 5.24 -20.23 4.64
C ASN A 224 6.35 -19.32 5.16
N LYS A 225 7.40 -19.13 4.36
CA LYS A 225 8.53 -18.29 4.73
C LYS A 225 8.29 -16.83 4.33
N SER A 226 8.77 -15.91 5.16
CA SER A 226 8.67 -14.47 4.89
C SER A 226 9.54 -14.09 3.68
N LEU A 227 9.12 -13.07 2.93
CA LEU A 227 9.94 -12.48 1.87
C LEU A 227 10.72 -11.26 2.36
N TRP A 228 11.97 -11.18 1.92
CA TRP A 228 12.77 -9.96 1.98
C TRP A 228 12.81 -9.32 0.59
N ILE A 229 12.34 -8.08 0.48
CA ILE A 229 12.31 -7.32 -0.78
C ILE A 229 13.38 -6.22 -0.67
N GLU A 230 14.32 -6.17 -1.61
CA GLU A 230 15.49 -5.28 -1.57
C GLU A 230 15.13 -3.87 -2.03
N THR A 231 14.54 -3.08 -1.13
CA THR A 231 14.02 -1.75 -1.47
C THR A 231 15.07 -0.63 -1.44
N THR A 232 16.30 -0.96 -1.06
CA THR A 232 17.50 -0.11 -1.24
C THR A 232 18.32 -0.60 -2.41
N GLY A 233 18.86 0.32 -3.19
CA GLY A 233 19.65 0.03 -4.39
C GLY A 233 19.13 0.78 -5.60
N GLU A 234 19.21 0.16 -6.76
CA GLU A 234 18.70 0.68 -8.02
C GLU A 234 18.26 -0.47 -8.93
N GLY A 235 17.41 -0.15 -9.91
CA GLY A 235 16.95 -1.11 -10.90
C GLY A 235 16.00 -0.48 -11.91
N ASP A 236 15.47 -1.29 -12.82
CA ASP A 236 14.58 -0.80 -13.87
C ASP A 236 13.22 -0.40 -13.32
N ALA A 237 12.69 0.71 -13.82
CA ALA A 237 11.34 1.16 -13.56
C ALA A 237 10.63 1.57 -14.85
N SER A 238 9.31 1.37 -14.89
CA SER A 238 8.44 1.90 -15.94
C SER A 238 7.32 2.71 -15.29
N LEU A 239 7.12 3.94 -15.75
CA LEU A 239 6.00 4.80 -15.39
C LEU A 239 4.96 4.76 -16.51
N PHE A 240 3.70 4.56 -16.14
CA PHE A 240 2.55 4.66 -17.02
C PHE A 240 1.68 5.83 -16.57
N ARG A 241 1.48 6.79 -17.45
CA ARG A 241 0.79 8.05 -17.17
C ARG A 241 0.23 8.59 -18.48
N ASP A 242 -0.92 9.27 -18.43
CA ASP A 242 -1.48 9.97 -19.60
C ASP A 242 -1.63 9.08 -20.85
N GLY A 243 -1.89 7.78 -20.65
CA GLY A 243 -2.06 6.82 -21.75
C GLY A 243 -0.77 6.55 -22.49
N THR A 244 0.38 6.62 -21.82
CA THR A 244 1.69 6.30 -22.39
C THR A 244 2.63 5.67 -21.35
N ARG A 245 3.79 5.21 -21.79
CA ARG A 245 4.86 4.57 -21.01
C ARG A 245 6.15 5.38 -21.08
N TYR A 246 6.84 5.47 -19.95
CA TYR A 246 8.17 6.03 -19.79
C TYR A 246 9.04 4.99 -19.09
N ASP A 247 10.19 4.65 -19.66
CA ASP A 247 11.16 3.75 -19.03
C ASP A 247 12.28 4.55 -18.38
N GLY A 248 12.78 4.05 -17.25
CA GLY A 248 13.89 4.65 -16.52
C GLY A 248 14.38 3.71 -15.43
N THR A 249 14.98 4.29 -14.40
CA THR A 249 15.50 3.54 -13.25
C THR A 249 14.92 4.09 -11.96
N TRP A 250 14.64 3.19 -11.01
CA TRP A 250 14.44 3.57 -9.62
C TRP A 250 15.81 3.56 -8.92
N ARG A 251 15.99 4.46 -7.96
CA ARG A 251 17.18 4.49 -7.10
C ARG A 251 16.81 4.93 -5.71
N ARG A 252 17.24 4.17 -4.72
CA ARG A 252 17.09 4.45 -3.30
C ARG A 252 18.41 4.11 -2.59
N PRO A 253 19.31 5.09 -2.38
CA PRO A 253 20.64 4.85 -1.82
C PRO A 253 20.64 4.32 -0.38
N SER A 254 19.61 4.63 0.41
CA SER A 254 19.45 4.18 1.79
C SER A 254 17.98 3.89 2.11
N ALA A 255 17.76 3.11 3.16
CA ALA A 255 16.43 2.94 3.74
C ALA A 255 15.93 4.23 4.42
#